data_AF-A0AAC9YRW2-F1
#
_entry.id   AF-A0AAC9YRW2-F1
#
_cell.length_a   1.000
_cell.length_b   1.000
_cell.length_c   1.000
_cell.angle_alpha   90.00
_cell.angle_beta   90.00
_cell.angle_gamma   90.00
#
_symmetry.space_group_name_H-M   'P 1'
#
loop_
_entity.id
_entity.type
_entity.pdbx_description
1 polymer ?
#
loop_
_entity_poly.entity_id
_entity_poly.type
_entity_poly.pdbx_seq_one_letter_code
_entity_poly.pdbx_strand_id
1 'polypeptide(L)'
;MKKMITLISVLALAIPVFTAPSASAETFVFQSGPLTNLDPAGATVNGGFTKFTTKGGMYMQQCIAPVAGARPATCSDELQLWISTKGEVGSVSATGPIAFKVASTITGRGVAVDCTKTSCGIFFRLDRSATADTSEDLFLPITFREGAAAPLLPADVVTVTLNTKPLTRNVPMALAYRQSAKIVATAQSGLPVTLTSLTPECSYVNGTLTALKGAGQCALAHRTAGNDKFAASSANYPFILEPGTQKVERATKELKKGKPKAMPAESNFGEVITYKSLSKNCRVELNLIESQKRGVCTIVATAPAKEGMWLALKQDLRIRVS
;
A
#
# COMPACT_ATOMS: atom_id res chain seq x y z
N MET A 1 36.48 -78.02 -10.18
CA MET A 1 37.01 -77.21 -11.29
C MET A 1 35.87 -76.69 -12.15
N LYS A 2 35.55 -75.40 -12.04
CA LYS A 2 35.12 -74.45 -13.11
C LYS A 2 34.49 -73.22 -12.45
N LYS A 3 35.17 -72.07 -12.59
CA LYS A 3 34.72 -70.73 -12.23
C LYS A 3 33.78 -70.20 -13.32
N MET A 4 32.77 -69.39 -12.96
CA MET A 4 32.26 -68.23 -13.75
C MET A 4 31.14 -67.55 -12.94
N ILE A 5 31.46 -66.49 -12.21
CA ILE A 5 31.29 -65.06 -12.56
C ILE A 5 29.81 -64.62 -12.54
N THR A 6 29.52 -63.86 -11.49
CA THR A 6 28.33 -63.09 -11.16
C THR A 6 28.05 -61.99 -12.19
N LEU A 7 26.79 -61.79 -12.58
CA LEU A 7 26.30 -60.54 -13.15
C LEU A 7 25.24 -59.95 -12.22
N ILE A 8 25.60 -58.88 -11.51
CA ILE A 8 24.67 -58.04 -10.75
C ILE A 8 24.23 -56.94 -11.71
N SER A 9 22.98 -56.99 -12.14
CA SER A 9 22.32 -55.93 -12.93
C SER A 9 22.00 -54.76 -12.01
N VAL A 10 22.83 -53.71 -12.07
CA VAL A 10 22.55 -52.42 -11.44
C VAL A 10 21.49 -51.71 -12.30
N LEU A 11 20.24 -51.73 -11.83
CA LEU A 11 19.16 -50.93 -12.39
C LEU A 11 19.37 -49.47 -11.98
N ALA A 12 19.98 -48.67 -12.87
CA ALA A 12 20.15 -47.25 -12.66
C ALA A 12 18.79 -46.55 -12.60
N LEU A 13 18.38 -46.08 -11.41
CA LEU A 13 17.29 -45.13 -11.28
C LEU A 13 17.70 -43.83 -11.99
N ALA A 14 17.10 -43.58 -13.15
CA ALA A 14 17.18 -42.28 -13.81
C ALA A 14 16.42 -41.25 -12.96
N ILE A 15 17.15 -40.43 -12.20
CA ILE A 15 16.60 -39.24 -11.57
C ILE A 15 16.31 -38.23 -12.69
N PRO A 16 15.06 -37.77 -12.89
CA PRO A 16 14.79 -36.72 -13.84
C PRO A 16 15.41 -35.42 -13.33
N VAL A 17 16.53 -35.02 -13.94
CA VAL A 17 17.08 -33.68 -13.77
C VAL A 17 16.15 -32.73 -14.53
N PHE A 18 15.27 -32.05 -13.81
CA PHE A 18 14.51 -30.94 -14.35
C PHE A 18 15.47 -29.78 -14.61
N THR A 19 15.89 -29.60 -15.86
CA THR A 19 16.55 -28.37 -16.30
C THR A 19 15.49 -27.28 -16.42
N ALA A 20 15.44 -26.36 -15.45
CA ALA A 20 14.58 -25.19 -15.52
C ALA A 20 14.97 -24.29 -16.71
N PRO A 21 14.03 -23.88 -17.58
CA PRO A 21 14.34 -22.91 -18.61
C PRO A 21 14.02 -21.49 -18.12
N SER A 22 15.06 -20.70 -17.79
CA SER A 22 15.16 -19.27 -18.13
C SER A 22 16.52 -18.71 -17.72
N ALA A 23 17.17 -18.06 -18.68
CA ALA A 23 18.53 -17.56 -18.61
C ALA A 23 18.68 -16.29 -17.74
N SER A 24 19.41 -16.45 -16.64
CA SER A 24 20.42 -15.54 -16.08
C SER A 24 21.09 -16.33 -14.96
N ALA A 25 22.42 -16.38 -14.89
CA ALA A 25 23.09 -17.02 -13.77
C ALA A 25 22.98 -16.06 -12.57
N GLU A 26 21.94 -16.26 -11.77
CA GLU A 26 21.73 -15.53 -10.53
C GLU A 26 22.95 -15.68 -9.61
N THR A 27 23.24 -14.65 -8.83
CA THR A 27 24.41 -14.64 -7.93
C THR A 27 24.05 -15.08 -6.51
N PHE A 28 22.77 -15.07 -6.18
CA PHE A 28 22.27 -15.56 -4.91
C PHE A 28 22.10 -17.09 -4.92
N VAL A 29 22.05 -17.69 -3.75
CA VAL A 29 21.75 -19.12 -3.57
C VAL A 29 20.71 -19.23 -2.47
N PHE A 30 19.53 -19.71 -2.83
CA PHE A 30 18.44 -19.96 -1.89
C PHE A 30 18.24 -21.47 -1.72
N GLN A 31 18.39 -21.94 -0.48
CA GLN A 31 18.13 -23.34 -0.13
C GLN A 31 16.78 -23.43 0.56
N SER A 32 15.93 -24.33 0.11
CA SER A 32 14.59 -24.45 0.68
C SER A 32 13.97 -25.84 0.50
N GLY A 33 12.93 -26.08 1.27
CA GLY A 33 12.05 -27.22 1.13
C GLY A 33 10.86 -27.17 2.11
N PRO A 34 9.83 -28.00 1.89
CA PRO A 34 9.59 -28.77 0.66
C PRO A 34 9.18 -27.86 -0.50
N LEU A 35 9.47 -28.25 -1.76
CA LEU A 35 8.96 -27.58 -2.96
C LEU A 35 7.91 -28.42 -3.69
N THR A 36 7.81 -29.70 -3.37
CA THR A 36 6.88 -30.64 -3.99
C THR A 36 5.97 -31.27 -2.96
N ASN A 37 4.85 -31.86 -3.42
CA ASN A 37 3.87 -32.52 -2.57
C ASN A 37 3.34 -31.63 -1.43
N LEU A 38 3.23 -30.32 -1.71
CA LEU A 38 2.77 -29.32 -0.77
C LEU A 38 1.30 -29.54 -0.43
N ASP A 39 0.95 -29.30 0.83
CA ASP A 39 -0.44 -29.33 1.27
C ASP A 39 -1.23 -28.20 0.59
N PRO A 40 -2.24 -28.51 -0.24
CA PRO A 40 -3.02 -27.50 -0.92
C PRO A 40 -3.88 -26.66 0.03
N ALA A 41 -4.16 -27.13 1.27
CA ALA A 41 -4.84 -26.34 2.30
C ALA A 41 -3.95 -25.22 2.88
N GLY A 42 -2.67 -25.23 2.55
CA GLY A 42 -1.68 -24.25 2.97
C GLY A 42 -0.39 -24.95 3.37
N ALA A 43 0.71 -24.55 2.74
CA ALA A 43 2.03 -25.06 3.07
C ALA A 43 2.99 -23.91 3.36
N THR A 44 4.06 -24.22 4.07
CA THR A 44 5.17 -23.29 4.28
C THR A 44 6.43 -23.90 3.70
N VAL A 45 7.02 -23.18 2.74
CA VAL A 45 8.36 -23.47 2.22
C VAL A 45 9.35 -22.80 3.15
N ASN A 46 10.09 -23.61 3.90
CA ASN A 46 11.13 -23.11 4.79
C ASN A 46 12.47 -23.10 4.04
N GLY A 47 13.25 -22.05 4.21
CA GLY A 47 14.52 -21.91 3.53
C GLY A 47 15.39 -20.80 4.09
N GLY A 48 16.39 -20.43 3.32
CA GLY A 48 17.31 -19.35 3.64
C GLY A 48 18.32 -19.13 2.53
N PHE A 49 18.91 -17.95 2.50
CA PHE A 49 20.00 -17.65 1.57
C PHE A 49 21.32 -18.11 2.14
N THR A 50 22.07 -18.89 1.36
CA THR A 50 23.49 -19.20 1.66
C THR A 50 24.43 -18.23 0.95
N LYS A 51 23.94 -17.57 -0.10
CA LYS A 51 24.52 -16.39 -0.73
C LYS A 51 23.41 -15.42 -1.11
N PHE A 52 23.64 -14.13 -0.93
CA PHE A 52 22.70 -13.08 -1.32
C PHE A 52 23.35 -12.12 -2.30
N THR A 53 22.57 -11.59 -3.24
CA THR A 53 23.08 -10.64 -4.24
C THR A 53 23.54 -9.34 -3.59
N THR A 54 24.57 -8.72 -4.15
CA THR A 54 25.05 -7.39 -3.74
C THR A 54 24.33 -6.26 -4.47
N LYS A 55 23.48 -6.57 -5.47
CA LYS A 55 22.81 -5.60 -6.34
C LYS A 55 21.62 -4.89 -5.67
N GLY A 56 21.08 -5.43 -4.59
CA GLY A 56 19.96 -4.82 -3.87
C GLY A 56 19.18 -5.82 -3.02
N GLY A 57 18.06 -5.37 -2.45
CA GLY A 57 17.09 -6.29 -1.88
C GLY A 57 16.36 -7.08 -2.97
N MET A 58 15.61 -8.09 -2.56
CA MET A 58 14.88 -8.98 -3.47
C MET A 58 13.43 -9.12 -3.06
N TYR A 59 12.55 -9.28 -4.05
CA TYR A 59 11.21 -9.80 -3.81
C TYR A 59 11.19 -11.32 -4.07
N MET A 60 10.57 -12.05 -3.15
CA MET A 60 10.25 -13.47 -3.26
C MET A 60 8.73 -13.60 -3.29
N GLN A 61 8.16 -14.08 -4.40
CA GLN A 61 6.71 -14.06 -4.66
C GLN A 61 6.22 -15.40 -5.17
N GLN A 62 4.99 -15.81 -4.83
CA GLN A 62 4.38 -16.94 -5.51
C GLN A 62 3.76 -16.47 -6.84
N CYS A 63 4.16 -17.06 -7.95
CA CYS A 63 3.72 -16.67 -9.28
C CYS A 63 3.39 -17.88 -10.16
N ILE A 64 2.71 -17.63 -11.27
CA ILE A 64 2.64 -18.60 -12.37
C ILE A 64 4.01 -18.77 -13.01
N ALA A 65 4.24 -19.89 -13.68
CA ALA A 65 5.46 -20.12 -14.43
C ALA A 65 5.65 -19.03 -15.51
N PRO A 66 6.86 -18.47 -15.64
CA PRO A 66 7.17 -17.55 -16.72
C PRO A 66 7.09 -18.26 -18.08
N VAL A 67 6.70 -17.51 -19.12
CA VAL A 67 6.91 -17.92 -20.51
C VAL A 67 8.31 -17.50 -20.93
N ALA A 68 8.95 -18.27 -21.81
CA ALA A 68 10.37 -18.15 -22.11
C ALA A 68 10.86 -16.70 -22.30
N GLY A 69 11.77 -16.25 -21.42
CA GLY A 69 12.40 -14.93 -21.47
C GLY A 69 11.60 -13.77 -20.85
N ALA A 70 10.40 -14.02 -20.32
CA ALA A 70 9.57 -13.01 -19.66
C ALA A 70 9.38 -13.30 -18.17
N ARG A 71 9.12 -12.26 -17.38
CA ARG A 71 8.67 -12.43 -15.99
C ARG A 71 7.26 -13.03 -15.94
N PRO A 72 6.87 -13.69 -14.83
CA PRO A 72 5.51 -14.15 -14.63
C PRO A 72 4.47 -13.06 -14.86
N ALA A 73 3.44 -13.36 -15.66
CA ALA A 73 2.35 -12.40 -15.93
C ALA A 73 1.46 -12.17 -14.70
N THR A 74 1.35 -13.20 -13.84
CA THR A 74 0.54 -13.17 -12.61
C THR A 74 1.36 -13.66 -11.42
N CYS A 75 1.50 -12.79 -10.42
CA CYS A 75 2.04 -13.10 -9.11
C CYS A 75 1.00 -12.78 -8.05
N SER A 76 1.03 -13.49 -6.93
CA SER A 76 0.14 -13.23 -5.81
C SER A 76 0.33 -11.81 -5.28
N ASP A 77 -0.78 -11.10 -5.07
CA ASP A 77 -0.80 -9.80 -4.40
C ASP A 77 -0.47 -9.93 -2.89
N GLU A 78 -0.54 -11.14 -2.32
CA GLU A 78 -0.44 -11.38 -0.87
C GLU A 78 0.78 -12.22 -0.46
N LEU A 79 1.15 -13.20 -1.29
CA LEU A 79 2.23 -14.14 -1.02
C LEU A 79 3.53 -13.59 -1.60
N GLN A 80 4.04 -12.56 -0.92
CA GLN A 80 5.27 -11.85 -1.25
C GLN A 80 6.06 -11.52 0.02
N LEU A 81 7.37 -11.65 -0.05
CA LEU A 81 8.31 -11.11 0.93
C LEU A 81 9.26 -10.12 0.25
N TRP A 82 9.61 -9.05 0.96
CA TRP A 82 10.75 -8.20 0.63
C TRP A 82 11.93 -8.63 1.51
N ILE A 83 13.02 -9.06 0.91
CA ILE A 83 14.21 -9.54 1.60
C ILE A 83 15.34 -8.52 1.41
N SER A 84 15.99 -8.14 2.50
CA SER A 84 17.08 -7.16 2.49
C SER A 84 18.18 -7.53 3.50
N THR A 85 19.40 -7.10 3.21
CA THR A 85 20.54 -7.15 4.15
C THR A 85 20.63 -5.89 5.02
N LYS A 86 19.84 -4.85 4.71
CA LYS A 86 19.92 -3.53 5.36
C LYS A 86 19.02 -3.37 6.58
N GLY A 87 18.16 -4.36 6.87
CA GLY A 87 17.24 -4.33 8.03
C GLY A 87 16.17 -3.23 7.92
N GLU A 88 15.71 -2.94 6.71
CA GLU A 88 14.69 -1.91 6.47
C GLU A 88 13.33 -2.34 7.05
N VAL A 89 12.55 -1.37 7.53
CA VAL A 89 11.23 -1.63 8.11
C VAL A 89 10.33 -2.33 7.09
N GLY A 90 9.80 -3.49 7.46
CA GLY A 90 8.96 -4.32 6.59
C GLY A 90 9.73 -5.31 5.71
N SER A 91 11.07 -5.32 5.76
CA SER A 91 11.88 -6.36 5.12
C SER A 91 12.10 -7.56 6.05
N VAL A 92 12.29 -8.73 5.45
CA VAL A 92 12.79 -9.95 6.09
C VAL A 92 14.30 -9.97 5.93
N SER A 93 15.02 -10.37 6.99
CA SER A 93 16.48 -10.48 6.94
C SER A 93 16.93 -11.55 5.95
N ALA A 94 17.87 -11.21 5.08
CA ALA A 94 18.51 -12.15 4.15
C ALA A 94 19.41 -13.20 4.83
N THR A 95 19.85 -12.97 6.07
CA THR A 95 20.78 -13.86 6.80
C THR A 95 20.09 -14.83 7.75
N GLY A 96 18.77 -14.73 7.90
CA GLY A 96 17.98 -15.57 8.79
C GLY A 96 17.21 -16.67 8.06
N PRO A 97 16.56 -17.57 8.82
CA PRO A 97 15.60 -18.51 8.25
C PRO A 97 14.41 -17.75 7.66
N ILE A 98 13.94 -18.23 6.52
CA ILE A 98 12.79 -17.70 5.78
C ILE A 98 11.69 -18.75 5.80
N ALA A 99 10.50 -18.35 6.26
CA ALA A 99 9.29 -19.14 6.19
C ALA A 99 8.34 -18.48 5.19
N PHE A 100 8.18 -19.09 4.01
CA PHE A 100 7.34 -18.56 2.94
C PHE A 100 6.07 -19.39 2.79
N LYS A 101 4.91 -18.78 3.07
CA LYS A 101 3.62 -19.44 2.86
C LYS A 101 3.32 -19.51 1.37
N VAL A 102 2.82 -20.67 0.94
CA VAL A 102 2.35 -20.91 -0.43
C VAL A 102 0.91 -21.42 -0.39
N ALA A 103 0.14 -21.08 -1.41
CA ALA A 103 -1.26 -21.46 -1.53
C ALA A 103 -1.53 -22.17 -2.86
N SER A 104 -2.44 -23.14 -2.84
CA SER A 104 -2.92 -23.83 -4.05
C SER A 104 -3.67 -22.90 -5.00
N THR A 105 -4.08 -21.71 -4.55
CA THR A 105 -4.64 -20.66 -5.39
C THR A 105 -4.03 -19.31 -5.04
N ILE A 106 -3.67 -18.55 -6.05
CA ILE A 106 -3.20 -17.17 -5.91
C ILE A 106 -4.13 -16.21 -6.63
N THR A 107 -4.24 -14.98 -6.12
CA THR A 107 -4.90 -13.87 -6.83
C THR A 107 -3.88 -12.78 -7.09
N GLY A 108 -3.79 -12.32 -8.33
CA GLY A 108 -2.86 -11.27 -8.75
C GLY A 108 -3.47 -10.40 -9.82
N ARG A 109 -3.43 -9.07 -9.66
CA ARG A 109 -4.03 -8.12 -10.62
C ARG A 109 -5.51 -8.42 -10.94
N GLY A 110 -6.25 -8.94 -9.97
CA GLY A 110 -7.66 -9.32 -10.13
C GLY A 110 -7.91 -10.67 -10.84
N VAL A 111 -6.87 -11.44 -11.16
CA VAL A 111 -6.97 -12.78 -11.75
C VAL A 111 -6.68 -13.83 -10.69
N ALA A 112 -7.60 -14.78 -10.52
CA ALA A 112 -7.40 -15.97 -9.68
C ALA A 112 -6.77 -17.11 -10.50
N VAL A 113 -5.75 -17.76 -9.97
CA VAL A 113 -5.04 -18.89 -10.61
C VAL A 113 -5.03 -20.09 -9.66
N ASP A 114 -5.50 -21.23 -10.15
CA ASP A 114 -5.40 -22.52 -9.48
C ASP A 114 -4.03 -23.17 -9.79
N CYS A 115 -3.12 -23.12 -8.82
CA CYS A 115 -1.76 -23.67 -8.88
C CYS A 115 -1.71 -25.20 -8.72
N THR A 116 -2.85 -25.88 -8.52
CA THR A 116 -2.93 -27.34 -8.64
C THR A 116 -3.08 -27.78 -10.10
N LYS A 117 -3.53 -26.88 -10.98
CA LYS A 117 -3.75 -27.11 -12.43
C LYS A 117 -2.81 -26.30 -13.31
N THR A 118 -2.35 -25.16 -12.82
CA THR A 118 -1.44 -24.26 -13.51
C THR A 118 -0.06 -24.37 -12.89
N SER A 119 1.00 -24.40 -13.71
CA SER A 119 2.36 -24.40 -13.20
C SER A 119 2.62 -23.11 -12.41
N CYS A 120 2.94 -23.26 -11.14
CA CYS A 120 3.25 -22.17 -10.23
C CYS A 120 4.59 -22.43 -9.53
N GLY A 121 5.16 -21.38 -8.94
CA GLY A 121 6.45 -21.43 -8.29
C GLY A 121 6.74 -20.18 -7.49
N ILE A 122 7.89 -20.21 -6.83
CA ILE A 122 8.45 -19.07 -6.13
C ILE A 122 9.35 -18.33 -7.12
N PHE A 123 8.99 -17.09 -7.42
CA PHE A 123 9.74 -16.21 -8.29
C PHE A 123 10.54 -15.20 -7.46
N PHE A 124 11.81 -15.11 -7.77
CA PHE A 124 12.75 -14.15 -7.21
C PHE A 124 13.03 -13.06 -8.23
N ARG A 125 13.12 -11.81 -7.78
CA ARG A 125 13.57 -10.67 -8.59
C ARG A 125 14.20 -9.61 -7.70
N LEU A 126 15.01 -8.74 -8.29
CA LEU A 126 15.47 -7.54 -7.59
C LEU A 126 14.28 -6.66 -7.18
N ASP A 127 14.44 -5.96 -6.06
CA ASP A 127 13.38 -5.14 -5.49
C ASP A 127 13.11 -3.86 -6.31
N ARG A 128 12.29 -2.97 -5.74
CA ARG A 128 11.87 -1.71 -6.37
C ARG A 128 13.02 -0.79 -6.77
N SER A 129 14.24 -0.95 -6.25
CA SER A 129 15.38 -0.13 -6.63
C SER A 129 15.97 -0.52 -7.99
N ALA A 130 15.67 -1.72 -8.51
CA ALA A 130 16.24 -2.24 -9.76
C ALA A 130 15.22 -3.05 -10.56
N THR A 131 13.99 -2.52 -10.72
CA THR A 131 12.88 -3.26 -11.35
C THR A 131 13.12 -3.67 -12.81
N ALA A 132 14.02 -3.01 -13.54
CA ALA A 132 14.33 -3.34 -14.93
C ALA A 132 15.44 -4.40 -15.07
N ASP A 133 16.20 -4.65 -14.00
CA ASP A 133 17.27 -5.64 -14.00
C ASP A 133 16.68 -7.04 -13.75
N THR A 134 16.91 -7.95 -14.69
CA THR A 134 16.44 -9.34 -14.67
C THR A 134 17.56 -10.33 -14.36
N SER A 135 18.76 -9.86 -14.02
CA SER A 135 19.94 -10.71 -13.83
C SER A 135 19.89 -11.60 -12.59
N GLU A 136 18.95 -11.36 -11.68
CA GLU A 136 18.68 -12.20 -10.50
C GLU A 136 17.29 -12.84 -10.56
N ASP A 137 16.66 -12.86 -11.75
CA ASP A 137 15.35 -13.49 -11.90
C ASP A 137 15.52 -15.01 -11.86
N LEU A 138 14.89 -15.65 -10.87
CA LEU A 138 14.90 -17.11 -10.73
C LEU A 138 13.48 -17.59 -10.44
N PHE A 139 13.07 -18.66 -11.10
CA PHE A 139 11.81 -19.33 -10.83
C PHE A 139 12.07 -20.73 -10.26
N LEU A 140 11.63 -20.94 -9.02
CA LEU A 140 11.64 -22.25 -8.37
C LEU A 140 10.25 -22.88 -8.49
N PRO A 141 10.07 -23.94 -9.31
CA PRO A 141 8.77 -24.58 -9.46
C PRO A 141 8.32 -25.22 -8.14
N ILE A 142 7.00 -25.18 -7.87
CA ILE A 142 6.40 -25.89 -6.75
C ILE A 142 5.28 -26.81 -7.22
N THR A 143 5.04 -27.90 -6.50
CA THR A 143 3.90 -28.80 -6.76
C THR A 143 3.08 -29.06 -5.50
N PHE A 144 1.76 -29.09 -5.67
CA PHE A 144 0.81 -29.47 -4.63
C PHE A 144 0.45 -30.95 -4.74
N ARG A 145 0.07 -31.56 -3.62
CA ARG A 145 -0.36 -32.96 -3.57
C ARG A 145 -1.60 -33.19 -4.45
N GLU A 146 -1.54 -34.22 -5.29
CA GLU A 146 -2.66 -34.65 -6.13
C GLU A 146 -3.76 -35.32 -5.29
N GLY A 147 -5.04 -35.13 -5.66
CA GLY A 147 -6.17 -35.80 -5.00
C GLY A 147 -6.73 -35.11 -3.75
N ALA A 148 -6.12 -34.02 -3.28
CA ALA A 148 -6.75 -33.08 -2.36
C ALA A 148 -6.95 -31.77 -3.11
N ALA A 149 -8.07 -31.59 -3.79
CA ALA A 149 -8.49 -30.23 -4.10
C ALA A 149 -8.72 -29.57 -2.74
N ALA A 150 -7.79 -28.72 -2.29
CA ALA A 150 -8.13 -27.84 -1.19
C ALA A 150 -9.40 -27.11 -1.61
N PRO A 151 -10.41 -27.03 -0.74
CA PRO A 151 -11.59 -26.23 -1.04
C PRO A 151 -11.09 -24.85 -1.46
N LEU A 152 -11.35 -24.46 -2.70
CA LEU A 152 -11.09 -23.12 -3.18
C LEU A 152 -12.01 -22.22 -2.37
N LEU A 153 -11.52 -21.68 -1.26
CA LEU A 153 -12.33 -20.78 -0.47
C LEU A 153 -12.64 -19.56 -1.34
N PRO A 154 -13.90 -19.12 -1.39
CA PRO A 154 -14.26 -17.91 -2.11
C PRO A 154 -13.41 -16.74 -1.62
N ALA A 155 -13.00 -15.88 -2.56
CA ALA A 155 -12.30 -14.64 -2.23
C ALA A 155 -13.18 -13.77 -1.33
N ASP A 156 -12.58 -13.19 -0.29
CA ASP A 156 -13.29 -12.25 0.57
C ASP A 156 -13.34 -10.86 -0.08
N VAL A 157 -14.56 -10.37 -0.27
CA VAL A 157 -14.82 -9.05 -0.82
C VAL A 157 -14.74 -8.04 0.32
N VAL A 158 -13.68 -7.23 0.31
CA VAL A 158 -13.49 -6.15 1.28
C VAL A 158 -13.80 -4.81 0.60
N THR A 159 -14.77 -4.09 1.15
CA THR A 159 -15.10 -2.73 0.73
C THR A 159 -14.43 -1.75 1.68
N VAL A 160 -13.65 -0.83 1.12
CA VAL A 160 -13.02 0.26 1.89
C VAL A 160 -13.54 1.59 1.37
N THR A 161 -13.90 2.50 2.28
CA THR A 161 -14.40 3.83 1.92
C THR A 161 -13.62 4.92 2.65
N LEU A 162 -13.47 6.08 2.00
CA LEU A 162 -13.00 7.33 2.56
C LEU A 162 -14.13 8.34 2.53
N ASN A 163 -14.58 8.82 3.69
CA ASN A 163 -15.72 9.74 3.80
C ASN A 163 -16.90 9.30 2.92
N THR A 164 -17.26 8.00 2.99
CA THR A 164 -18.28 7.30 2.19
C THR A 164 -17.97 7.07 0.71
N LYS A 165 -16.88 7.60 0.15
CA LYS A 165 -16.46 7.29 -1.22
C LYS A 165 -15.70 5.96 -1.26
N PRO A 166 -16.06 5.01 -2.13
CA PRO A 166 -15.32 3.76 -2.24
C PRO A 166 -13.90 4.00 -2.73
N LEU A 167 -12.94 3.30 -2.13
CA LEU A 167 -11.57 3.21 -2.62
C LEU A 167 -11.46 2.02 -3.56
N THR A 168 -10.83 2.24 -4.72
CA THR A 168 -10.55 1.17 -5.68
C THR A 168 -9.11 0.72 -5.51
N ARG A 169 -8.90 -0.60 -5.44
CA ARG A 169 -7.57 -1.21 -5.35
C ARG A 169 -6.63 -0.63 -6.41
N ASN A 170 -5.46 -0.17 -6.01
CA ASN A 170 -4.40 0.37 -6.86
C ASN A 170 -4.79 1.59 -7.71
N VAL A 171 -5.92 2.26 -7.40
CA VAL A 171 -6.32 3.50 -8.08
C VAL A 171 -6.06 4.68 -7.15
N PRO A 172 -5.24 5.66 -7.57
CA PRO A 172 -4.95 6.83 -6.74
C PRO A 172 -6.17 7.71 -6.50
N MET A 173 -6.26 8.26 -5.28
CA MET A 173 -7.23 9.31 -4.95
C MET A 173 -6.56 10.50 -4.28
N ALA A 174 -7.05 11.71 -4.52
CA ALA A 174 -6.53 12.91 -3.88
C ALA A 174 -6.82 12.92 -2.36
N LEU A 175 -5.85 13.35 -1.57
CA LEU A 175 -6.01 13.61 -0.13
C LEU A 175 -5.27 14.90 0.24
N ALA A 176 -6.01 15.92 0.66
CA ALA A 176 -5.41 17.19 1.02
C ALA A 176 -4.76 17.16 2.41
N TYR A 177 -3.73 17.98 2.61
CA TYR A 177 -3.03 18.11 3.89
C TYR A 177 -3.98 18.36 5.07
N ARG A 178 -3.84 17.55 6.14
CA ARG A 178 -4.70 17.50 7.33
C ARG A 178 -6.21 17.40 7.05
N GLN A 179 -6.60 16.98 5.85
CA GLN A 179 -7.98 16.60 5.59
C GLN A 179 -8.31 15.40 6.49
N SER A 180 -9.36 15.54 7.29
CA SER A 180 -9.90 14.41 8.03
C SER A 180 -10.55 13.43 7.05
N ALA A 181 -9.93 12.27 6.88
CA ALA A 181 -10.42 11.19 6.04
C ALA A 181 -10.84 10.00 6.93
N LYS A 182 -12.14 9.89 7.20
CA LYS A 182 -12.70 8.74 7.89
C LYS A 182 -12.64 7.52 6.97
N ILE A 183 -11.90 6.50 7.39
CA ILE A 183 -11.82 5.21 6.71
C ILE A 183 -12.76 4.22 7.38
N VAL A 184 -13.54 3.52 6.57
CA VAL A 184 -14.35 2.38 7.00
C VAL A 184 -14.04 1.22 6.06
N ALA A 185 -13.69 0.07 6.64
CA ALA A 185 -13.48 -1.16 5.89
C ALA A 185 -14.41 -2.25 6.42
N THR A 186 -15.09 -2.93 5.50
CA THR A 186 -16.03 -4.02 5.80
C THR A 186 -15.72 -5.20 4.90
N ALA A 187 -15.48 -6.36 5.50
CA ALA A 187 -15.39 -7.63 4.79
C ALA A 187 -16.78 -8.26 4.67
N GLN A 188 -17.13 -8.77 3.49
CA GLN A 188 -18.41 -9.48 3.28
C GLN A 188 -18.49 -10.75 4.13
N SER A 189 -17.35 -11.38 4.42
CA SER A 189 -17.23 -12.51 5.34
C SER A 189 -17.54 -12.17 6.81
N GLY A 190 -17.53 -10.89 7.18
CA GLY A 190 -17.55 -10.43 8.57
C GLY A 190 -16.21 -10.56 9.30
N LEU A 191 -15.14 -10.98 8.60
CA LEU A 191 -13.79 -11.05 9.17
C LEU A 191 -13.27 -9.66 9.58
N PRO A 192 -12.46 -9.58 10.66
CA PRO A 192 -11.83 -8.33 11.06
C PRO A 192 -10.87 -7.86 9.96
N VAL A 193 -11.00 -6.57 9.60
CA VAL A 193 -10.12 -5.91 8.65
C VAL A 193 -9.08 -5.08 9.39
N THR A 194 -7.81 -5.41 9.22
CA THR A 194 -6.68 -4.58 9.68
C THR A 194 -6.36 -3.54 8.62
N LEU A 195 -6.25 -2.28 9.03
CA LEU A 195 -5.86 -1.16 8.17
C LEU A 195 -4.52 -0.58 8.64
N THR A 196 -3.60 -0.35 7.70
CA THR A 196 -2.23 0.09 8.01
C THR A 196 -1.79 1.14 7.01
N SER A 197 -1.22 2.25 7.49
CA SER A 197 -0.52 3.18 6.59
C SER A 197 0.86 2.62 6.24
N LEU A 198 1.16 2.57 4.95
CA LEU A 198 2.41 1.99 4.43
C LEU A 198 3.54 3.00 4.30
N THR A 199 3.27 4.29 4.49
CA THR A 199 4.25 5.37 4.27
C THR A 199 4.17 6.43 5.37
N PRO A 200 5.27 7.13 5.69
CA PRO A 200 5.30 8.11 6.78
C PRO A 200 4.60 9.44 6.44
N GLU A 201 4.23 9.68 5.17
CA GLU A 201 3.56 10.90 4.72
C GLU A 201 2.08 10.95 5.12
N CYS A 202 1.53 9.82 5.58
CA CYS A 202 0.20 9.74 6.17
C CYS A 202 0.25 9.03 7.53
N SER A 203 -0.67 9.39 8.42
CA SER A 203 -0.93 8.64 9.64
C SER A 203 -2.32 8.03 9.61
N TYR A 204 -2.46 6.82 10.11
CA TYR A 204 -3.76 6.17 10.30
C TYR A 204 -3.95 5.84 11.78
N VAL A 205 -4.89 6.53 12.42
CA VAL A 205 -5.18 6.39 13.85
C VAL A 205 -6.68 6.42 14.07
N ASN A 206 -7.21 5.45 14.83
CA ASN A 206 -8.62 5.37 15.22
C ASN A 206 -9.60 5.58 14.06
N GLY A 207 -9.38 4.89 12.93
CA GLY A 207 -10.26 4.99 11.76
C GLY A 207 -10.09 6.26 10.92
N THR A 208 -9.12 7.12 11.24
CA THR A 208 -8.88 8.37 10.50
C THR A 208 -7.51 8.33 9.84
N LEU A 209 -7.51 8.45 8.51
CA LEU A 209 -6.31 8.69 7.72
C LEU A 209 -6.07 10.21 7.66
N THR A 210 -4.85 10.65 7.91
CA THR A 210 -4.47 12.07 7.86
C THR A 210 -3.22 12.24 7.03
N ALA A 211 -3.28 13.10 6.01
CA ALA A 211 -2.10 13.51 5.26
C ALA A 211 -1.22 14.46 6.10
N LEU A 212 0.04 14.09 6.27
CA LEU A 212 1.06 14.86 7.00
C LEU A 212 1.92 15.72 6.08
N LYS A 213 1.75 15.58 4.77
CA LYS A 213 2.36 16.40 3.71
C LYS A 213 1.27 16.84 2.72
N GLY A 214 1.48 17.97 2.07
CA GLY A 214 0.62 18.51 1.02
C GLY A 214 1.17 18.28 -0.40
N ALA A 215 2.16 17.41 -0.55
CA ALA A 215 2.70 16.98 -1.83
C ALA A 215 3.32 15.58 -1.69
N GLY A 216 3.45 14.87 -2.80
CA GLY A 216 3.94 13.50 -2.83
C GLY A 216 2.80 12.48 -2.81
N GLN A 217 3.08 11.31 -2.25
CA GLN A 217 2.14 10.18 -2.24
C GLN A 217 2.12 9.54 -0.86
N CYS A 218 0.99 8.93 -0.51
CA CYS A 218 0.92 7.99 0.61
C CYS A 218 0.09 6.77 0.25
N ALA A 219 0.15 5.73 1.07
CA ALA A 219 -0.58 4.50 0.81
C ALA A 219 -1.21 3.92 2.08
N LEU A 220 -2.42 3.39 1.93
CA LEU A 220 -3.14 2.64 2.97
C LEU A 220 -3.34 1.20 2.47
N ALA A 221 -3.07 0.22 3.33
CA ALA A 221 -3.37 -1.17 3.06
C ALA A 221 -4.52 -1.68 3.92
N HIS A 222 -5.29 -2.63 3.39
CA HIS A 222 -6.14 -3.50 4.20
C HIS A 222 -5.59 -4.94 4.23
N ARG A 223 -5.95 -5.69 5.28
CA ARG A 223 -5.72 -7.13 5.37
C ARG A 223 -6.82 -7.81 6.18
N THR A 224 -7.34 -8.93 5.69
CA THR A 224 -8.08 -9.95 6.44
C THR A 224 -7.22 -11.21 6.51
N ALA A 225 -7.30 -11.96 7.62
CA ALA A 225 -6.50 -13.17 7.79
C ALA A 225 -7.05 -14.38 6.99
N GLY A 226 -8.28 -14.28 6.48
CA GLY A 226 -9.04 -15.44 6.00
C GLY A 226 -9.51 -16.33 7.15
N ASN A 227 -10.25 -17.39 6.82
CA ASN A 227 -10.63 -18.48 7.72
C ASN A 227 -10.87 -19.77 6.90
N ASP A 228 -11.58 -20.74 7.48
CA ASP A 228 -11.98 -22.00 6.84
C ASP A 228 -13.06 -21.85 5.76
N LYS A 229 -13.65 -20.66 5.61
CA LYS A 229 -14.75 -20.36 4.66
C LYS A 229 -14.39 -19.32 3.61
N PHE A 230 -13.44 -18.43 3.89
CA PHE A 230 -13.05 -17.32 3.04
C PHE A 230 -11.52 -17.23 2.97
N ALA A 231 -11.00 -17.00 1.77
CA ALA A 231 -9.59 -16.72 1.58
C ALA A 231 -9.19 -15.40 2.27
N ALA A 232 -7.90 -15.27 2.61
CA ALA A 232 -7.34 -13.99 3.03
C ALA A 232 -7.50 -12.93 1.91
N SER A 233 -7.58 -11.66 2.32
CA SER A 233 -7.76 -10.54 1.40
C SER A 233 -6.92 -9.35 1.83
N SER A 234 -6.19 -8.77 0.89
CA SER A 234 -5.33 -7.61 1.11
C SER A 234 -5.28 -6.76 -0.14
N ALA A 235 -5.27 -5.43 0.01
CA ALA A 235 -5.14 -4.48 -1.09
C ALA A 235 -4.35 -3.25 -0.65
N ASN A 236 -3.86 -2.52 -1.65
CA ASN A 236 -3.21 -1.23 -1.50
C ASN A 236 -4.07 -0.12 -2.12
N TYR A 237 -4.18 1.01 -1.41
CA TYR A 237 -4.92 2.20 -1.80
C TYR A 237 -3.98 3.40 -1.81
N PRO A 238 -3.48 3.81 -2.99
CA PRO A 238 -2.59 4.94 -3.11
C PRO A 238 -3.36 6.27 -3.01
N PHE A 239 -2.72 7.29 -2.44
CA PHE A 239 -3.20 8.65 -2.38
C PHE A 239 -2.19 9.62 -2.98
N ILE A 240 -2.68 10.55 -3.79
CA ILE A 240 -1.89 11.70 -4.24
C ILE A 240 -2.14 12.83 -3.25
N LEU A 241 -1.07 13.35 -2.66
CA LEU A 241 -1.16 14.39 -1.64
C LEU A 241 -1.24 15.77 -2.29
N GLU A 242 -2.17 16.57 -1.78
CA GLU A 242 -2.42 17.93 -2.28
C GLU A 242 -2.31 18.97 -1.15
N PRO A 243 -1.97 20.23 -1.48
CA PRO A 243 -1.92 21.29 -0.48
C PRO A 243 -3.28 21.49 0.19
N GLY A 244 -3.28 21.74 1.49
CA GLY A 244 -4.45 22.13 2.25
C GLY A 244 -5.01 23.48 1.78
N THR A 245 -6.34 23.62 1.88
CA THR A 245 -7.03 24.89 1.59
C THR A 245 -7.27 25.67 2.87
N GLN A 246 -6.62 26.83 3.03
CA GLN A 246 -6.85 27.71 4.16
C GLN A 246 -8.25 28.35 4.12
N LYS A 247 -8.85 28.53 5.30
CA LYS A 247 -10.18 29.12 5.50
C LYS A 247 -10.21 29.95 6.77
N VAL A 248 -11.04 30.99 6.77
CA VAL A 248 -11.42 31.71 8.00
C VAL A 248 -12.60 30.99 8.64
N GLU A 249 -12.37 30.33 9.77
CA GLU A 249 -13.45 29.65 10.51
C GLU A 249 -14.14 30.61 11.48
N ARG A 250 -15.47 30.49 11.64
CA ARG A 250 -16.26 31.28 12.61
C ARG A 250 -16.19 32.81 12.42
N ALA A 251 -15.95 33.28 11.19
CA ALA A 251 -16.07 34.68 10.83
C ALA A 251 -17.48 35.23 11.13
N THR A 252 -17.58 36.43 11.72
CA THR A 252 -18.89 37.06 11.96
C THR A 252 -19.52 37.47 10.63
N LYS A 253 -20.84 37.30 10.53
CA LYS A 253 -21.62 37.75 9.35
C LYS A 253 -22.37 39.06 9.60
N GLU A 254 -22.42 39.51 10.86
CA GLU A 254 -23.11 40.73 11.27
C GLU A 254 -22.28 41.57 12.25
N LEU A 255 -22.38 42.89 12.09
CA LEU A 255 -21.80 43.92 12.96
C LEU A 255 -22.90 44.86 13.47
N LYS A 256 -22.68 45.45 14.64
CA LYS A 256 -23.47 46.57 15.15
C LYS A 256 -22.72 47.86 14.88
N LYS A 257 -23.40 48.88 14.36
CA LYS A 257 -22.80 50.20 14.10
C LYS A 257 -22.05 50.74 15.33
N GLY A 258 -20.81 51.21 15.13
CA GLY A 258 -19.97 51.83 16.17
C GLY A 258 -19.50 50.89 17.28
N LYS A 259 -19.69 49.57 17.14
CA LYS A 259 -19.20 48.59 18.11
C LYS A 259 -18.17 47.68 17.44
N PRO A 260 -16.87 47.81 17.79
CA PRO A 260 -15.83 46.94 17.27
C PRO A 260 -16.12 45.47 17.58
N LYS A 261 -15.82 44.58 16.63
CA LYS A 261 -15.93 43.13 16.79
C LYS A 261 -14.65 42.46 16.31
N ALA A 262 -14.11 41.57 17.13
CA ALA A 262 -12.96 40.75 16.76
C ALA A 262 -13.36 39.67 15.74
N MET A 263 -12.56 39.59 14.67
CA MET A 263 -12.56 38.48 13.72
C MET A 263 -11.56 37.40 14.18
N PRO A 264 -11.68 36.16 13.67
CA PRO A 264 -10.74 35.09 13.96
C PRO A 264 -9.30 35.53 13.72
N ALA A 265 -8.42 35.31 14.70
CA ALA A 265 -7.02 35.73 14.59
C ALA A 265 -6.19 34.76 13.72
N GLU A 266 -6.60 33.49 13.64
CA GLU A 266 -5.88 32.43 12.95
C GLU A 266 -6.78 31.70 11.94
N SER A 267 -6.16 31.15 10.89
CA SER A 267 -6.82 30.25 9.93
C SER A 267 -7.02 28.86 10.52
N ASN A 268 -7.74 27.99 9.80
CA ASN A 268 -7.86 26.56 10.14
C ASN A 268 -6.51 25.81 10.17
N PHE A 269 -5.41 26.44 9.75
CA PHE A 269 -4.05 25.89 9.85
C PHE A 269 -3.17 26.59 10.90
N GLY A 270 -3.72 27.53 11.67
CA GLY A 270 -2.99 28.26 12.72
C GLY A 270 -2.19 29.46 12.21
N GLU A 271 -2.36 29.84 10.94
CA GLU A 271 -1.67 31.00 10.37
C GLU A 271 -2.38 32.30 10.76
N VAL A 272 -1.61 33.31 11.15
CA VAL A 272 -2.14 34.63 11.54
C VAL A 272 -2.83 35.29 10.33
N ILE A 273 -4.09 35.68 10.53
CA ILE A 273 -4.90 36.33 9.50
C ILE A 273 -4.73 37.85 9.58
N THR A 274 -4.37 38.45 8.44
CA THR A 274 -4.43 39.90 8.24
C THR A 274 -5.76 40.29 7.61
N TYR A 275 -6.42 41.30 8.17
CA TYR A 275 -7.65 41.85 7.61
C TYR A 275 -7.39 43.23 7.01
N LYS A 276 -8.01 43.50 5.87
CA LYS A 276 -8.02 44.82 5.24
C LYS A 276 -9.42 45.19 4.79
N SER A 277 -9.83 46.43 5.05
CA SER A 277 -11.11 46.91 4.53
C SER A 277 -11.03 47.08 3.01
N LEU A 278 -12.04 46.54 2.32
CA LEU A 278 -12.30 46.83 0.91
C LEU A 278 -13.42 47.87 0.74
N SER A 279 -13.99 48.36 1.84
CA SER A 279 -15.15 49.24 1.85
C SER A 279 -14.92 50.46 2.74
N LYS A 280 -15.45 51.62 2.32
CA LYS A 280 -15.25 52.89 3.05
C LYS A 280 -16.04 53.00 4.36
N ASN A 281 -17.01 52.10 4.59
CA ASN A 281 -17.90 52.12 5.74
C ASN A 281 -17.39 51.25 6.92
N CYS A 282 -16.18 50.72 6.84
CA CYS A 282 -15.55 49.95 7.91
C CYS A 282 -14.08 50.31 8.13
N ARG A 283 -13.72 50.41 9.41
CA ARG A 283 -12.35 50.53 9.89
C ARG A 283 -11.87 49.17 10.36
N VAL A 284 -10.62 48.85 10.05
CA VAL A 284 -9.95 47.62 10.47
C VAL A 284 -8.69 48.01 11.24
N GLU A 285 -8.56 47.49 12.45
CA GLU A 285 -7.37 47.64 13.28
C GLU A 285 -7.01 46.26 13.83
N LEU A 286 -5.89 45.70 13.38
CA LEU A 286 -5.53 44.30 13.62
C LEU A 286 -6.66 43.36 13.14
N ASN A 287 -7.30 42.63 14.06
CA ASN A 287 -8.47 41.79 13.80
C ASN A 287 -9.80 42.42 14.28
N LEU A 288 -9.80 43.66 14.77
CA LEU A 288 -11.00 44.38 15.16
C LEU A 288 -11.60 45.11 13.96
N ILE A 289 -12.88 44.84 13.68
CA ILE A 289 -13.65 45.48 12.61
C ILE A 289 -14.71 46.37 13.25
N GLU A 290 -14.70 47.64 12.89
CA GLU A 290 -15.69 48.61 13.35
C GLU A 290 -16.41 49.25 12.16
N SER A 291 -17.72 49.04 12.10
CA SER A 291 -18.56 49.64 11.08
C SER A 291 -18.94 51.08 11.43
N GLN A 292 -18.71 52.00 10.50
CA GLN A 292 -18.99 53.44 10.64
C GLN A 292 -20.42 53.81 10.19
N LYS A 293 -20.98 53.06 9.22
CA LYS A 293 -22.33 53.29 8.66
C LYS A 293 -23.06 51.97 8.48
N ARG A 294 -24.41 52.00 8.53
CA ARG A 294 -25.27 50.87 8.14
C ARG A 294 -24.99 50.47 6.68
N GLY A 295 -25.18 49.21 6.33
CA GLY A 295 -24.94 48.69 4.98
C GLY A 295 -24.14 47.38 5.00
N VAL A 296 -23.29 47.17 3.99
CA VAL A 296 -22.42 46.00 3.89
C VAL A 296 -20.96 46.42 4.05
N CYS A 297 -20.30 45.81 5.01
CA CYS A 297 -18.88 45.91 5.28
C CYS A 297 -18.17 44.80 4.49
N THR A 298 -17.34 45.17 3.52
CA THR A 298 -16.51 44.20 2.78
C THR A 298 -15.08 44.32 3.25
N ILE A 299 -14.50 43.19 3.67
CA ILE A 299 -13.09 43.07 4.07
C ILE A 299 -12.46 41.88 3.35
N VAL A 300 -11.14 41.89 3.18
CA VAL A 300 -10.37 40.74 2.73
C VAL A 300 -9.54 40.20 3.89
N ALA A 301 -9.56 38.87 4.04
CA ALA A 301 -8.71 38.13 4.94
C ALA A 301 -7.56 37.47 4.16
N THR A 302 -6.32 37.64 4.61
CA THR A 302 -5.13 37.07 3.98
C THR A 302 -4.21 36.41 4.99
N ALA A 303 -3.60 35.28 4.63
CA ALA A 303 -2.58 34.57 5.40
C ALA A 303 -1.59 33.87 4.45
N PRO A 304 -0.30 33.74 4.82
CA PRO A 304 0.73 33.21 3.92
C PRO A 304 0.53 31.72 3.59
N ALA A 305 1.05 31.29 2.45
CA ALA A 305 1.17 29.86 2.13
C ALA A 305 2.30 29.21 2.92
N LYS A 306 2.26 27.89 3.06
CA LYS A 306 3.40 27.09 3.50
C LYS A 306 3.68 26.01 2.47
N GLU A 307 4.86 26.10 1.86
CA GLU A 307 5.29 25.17 0.81
C GLU A 307 5.21 23.71 1.29
N GLY A 308 4.66 22.84 0.44
CA GLY A 308 4.47 21.43 0.76
C GLY A 308 3.42 21.15 1.85
N MET A 309 2.64 22.14 2.30
CA MET A 309 1.57 21.94 3.28
C MET A 309 0.22 22.57 2.87
N TRP A 310 0.13 23.88 2.66
CA TRP A 310 -1.15 24.55 2.31
C TRP A 310 -0.96 25.81 1.47
N LEU A 311 -2.00 26.16 0.71
CA LEU A 311 -2.05 27.36 -0.15
C LEU A 311 -2.29 28.62 0.68
N ALA A 312 -1.94 29.79 0.14
CA ALA A 312 -2.22 31.09 0.79
C ALA A 312 -3.72 31.32 0.95
N LEU A 313 -4.12 31.94 2.06
CA LEU A 313 -5.49 32.41 2.26
C LEU A 313 -5.66 33.75 1.54
N LYS A 314 -6.72 33.86 0.74
CA LYS A 314 -7.28 35.14 0.28
C LYS A 314 -8.78 34.99 0.16
N GLN A 315 -9.51 35.55 1.13
CA GLN A 315 -10.95 35.38 1.22
C GLN A 315 -11.64 36.72 1.46
N ASP A 316 -12.58 37.06 0.58
CA ASP A 316 -13.45 38.22 0.76
C ASP A 316 -14.61 37.88 1.70
N LEU A 317 -14.83 38.72 2.70
CA LEU A 317 -15.89 38.59 3.69
C LEU A 317 -16.85 39.78 3.57
N ARG A 318 -18.11 39.48 3.31
CA ARG A 318 -19.21 40.46 3.24
C ARG A 318 -20.04 40.36 4.51
N ILE A 319 -20.01 41.41 5.31
CA ILE A 319 -20.55 41.43 6.67
C ILE A 319 -21.66 42.49 6.72
N ARG A 320 -22.87 42.11 7.16
CA ARG A 320 -24.01 43.02 7.26
C ARG A 320 -23.85 43.92 8.50
N VAL A 321 -24.18 45.20 8.36
CA VAL A 321 -24.15 46.17 9.47
C VAL A 321 -25.57 46.55 9.86
N SER A 322 -25.90 46.27 11.12
CA SER A 322 -27.17 46.59 11.80
C SER A 322 -27.06 47.80 12.72
#